data_AF-A0A3N5TX87-F1
#
_entry.id   AF-A0A3N5TX87-F1
#
_cell.length_a   1.000
_cell.length_b   1.000
_cell.length_c   1.000
_cell.angle_alpha   90.00
_cell.angle_beta   90.00
_cell.angle_gamma   90.00
#
_symmetry.space_group_name_H-M   'P 1'
#
loop_
_entity.id
_entity.type
_entity.pdbx_description
1 polymer ?
#
loop_
_entity_poly.entity_id
_entity_poly.type
_entity_poly.pdbx_seq_one_letter_code
_entity_poly.pdbx_strand_id
1 'polypeptide(L)'
;TSQAAVGAILGIGFFNQEINVAGLGKVVACWFGTPVGAMLICMLLYKLLAAVYNRLTVSIFRADSLLRIGLVIAGCYAAYALGANNVANATAVFVGAGMLTVFQAALIGGLSIAFGVLTYSRGVMETVGTKLVRLDPFSALVVVLAQGLTVHFYTLLGVPVSTSQAVVGAVLGIGILKGAATIKRKTLYGILVGWFLTPPVACFIAMCIYFAIHLEYVAR
;
A
#
# COMPACT_ATOMS: atom_id res chain seq x y z
N THR A 1 4.66 -1.03 -4.91
CA THR A 1 5.39 -2.32 -4.91
C THR A 1 4.55 -3.43 -5.51
N SER A 2 3.33 -3.69 -5.02
CA SER A 2 2.47 -4.78 -5.53
C SER A 2 2.22 -4.70 -7.06
N GLN A 3 1.96 -3.50 -7.58
CA GLN A 3 1.84 -3.25 -9.03
C GLN A 3 3.12 -3.55 -9.83
N ALA A 4 4.29 -3.22 -9.28
CA ALA A 4 5.57 -3.46 -9.93
C ALA A 4 5.91 -4.97 -9.92
N ALA A 5 5.69 -5.65 -8.80
CA ALA A 5 5.90 -7.08 -8.68
C ALA A 5 5.03 -7.85 -9.70
N VAL A 6 3.75 -7.50 -9.80
CA VAL A 6 2.84 -8.13 -10.76
C VAL A 6 3.22 -7.80 -12.20
N GLY A 7 3.60 -6.55 -12.49
CA GLY A 7 4.14 -6.18 -13.81
C GLY A 7 5.35 -7.02 -14.21
N ALA A 8 6.31 -7.20 -13.30
CA ALA A 8 7.51 -8.02 -13.55
C ALA A 8 7.17 -9.50 -13.77
N ILE A 9 6.26 -10.07 -12.95
CA ILE A 9 5.79 -11.46 -13.12
C ILE A 9 5.13 -11.64 -14.48
N LEU A 10 4.32 -10.68 -14.94
CA LEU A 10 3.72 -10.73 -16.28
C LEU A 10 4.76 -10.69 -17.39
N GLY A 11 5.81 -9.87 -17.24
CA GLY A 11 6.89 -9.79 -18.21
C GLY A 11 7.62 -11.12 -18.40
N ILE A 12 7.94 -11.81 -17.30
CA ILE A 12 8.57 -13.15 -17.36
C ILE A 12 7.57 -14.19 -17.84
N GLY A 13 6.33 -14.16 -17.35
CA GLY A 13 5.26 -15.08 -17.74
C GLY A 13 4.94 -15.03 -19.24
N PHE A 14 5.14 -13.89 -19.90
CA PHE A 14 5.01 -13.77 -21.35
C PHE A 14 6.02 -14.63 -22.10
N PHE A 15 7.29 -14.67 -21.68
CA PHE A 15 8.31 -15.53 -22.30
C PHE A 15 8.09 -17.00 -22.00
N ASN A 16 7.66 -17.34 -20.79
CA ASN A 16 7.43 -18.72 -20.38
C ASN A 16 6.06 -19.29 -20.82
N GLN A 17 5.18 -18.47 -21.40
CA GLN A 17 3.78 -18.81 -21.73
C GLN A 17 2.92 -19.29 -20.54
N GLU A 18 3.30 -18.93 -19.31
CA GLU A 18 2.61 -19.33 -18.07
C GLU A 18 1.89 -18.15 -17.41
N ILE A 19 0.89 -17.58 -18.09
CA ILE A 19 0.10 -16.46 -17.54
C ILE A 19 -1.19 -16.98 -16.90
N ASN A 20 -1.28 -16.88 -15.57
CA ASN A 20 -2.53 -17.12 -14.85
C ASN A 20 -3.48 -15.91 -14.95
N VAL A 21 -4.30 -15.90 -15.99
CA VAL A 21 -5.25 -14.80 -16.29
C VAL A 21 -6.29 -14.61 -15.19
N ALA A 22 -6.74 -15.70 -14.55
CA ALA A 22 -7.74 -15.64 -13.48
C ALA A 22 -7.17 -14.97 -12.20
N GLY A 23 -5.94 -15.33 -11.82
CA GLY A 23 -5.22 -14.69 -10.72
C GLY A 23 -4.95 -13.21 -11.01
N LEU A 24 -4.53 -12.89 -12.23
CA LEU A 24 -4.30 -11.52 -12.67
C LEU A 24 -5.56 -10.66 -12.58
N GLY A 25 -6.71 -11.18 -13.06
CA GLY A 25 -7.99 -10.47 -12.99
C GLY A 25 -8.38 -10.07 -11.57
N LYS A 26 -8.17 -10.96 -10.59
CA LYS A 26 -8.40 -10.67 -9.17
C LYS A 26 -7.50 -9.55 -8.66
N VAL A 27 -6.21 -9.57 -9.01
CA VAL A 27 -5.25 -8.54 -8.59
C VAL A 27 -5.62 -7.18 -9.17
N VAL A 28 -5.94 -7.12 -10.47
CA VAL A 28 -6.33 -5.87 -11.14
C VAL A 28 -7.63 -5.31 -10.54
N ALA A 29 -8.63 -6.16 -10.28
CA ALA A 29 -9.86 -5.75 -9.60
C ALA A 29 -9.56 -5.12 -8.23
N CYS A 30 -8.64 -5.70 -7.47
CA CYS A 30 -8.23 -5.15 -6.18
C CYS A 30 -7.47 -3.82 -6.29
N TRP A 31 -6.83 -3.49 -7.40
CA TRP A 31 -6.18 -2.18 -7.58
C TRP A 31 -7.20 -1.02 -7.62
N PHE A 32 -8.42 -1.29 -8.08
CA PHE A 32 -9.52 -0.33 -8.04
C PHE A 32 -10.35 -0.48 -6.75
N GLY A 33 -10.55 -1.71 -6.29
CA GLY A 33 -11.30 -2.01 -5.07
C GLY A 33 -10.63 -1.50 -3.79
N THR A 34 -9.30 -1.52 -3.73
CA THR A 34 -8.54 -1.07 -2.54
C THR A 34 -8.72 0.42 -2.24
N PRO A 35 -8.47 1.36 -3.17
CA PRO A 35 -8.64 2.79 -2.88
C PRO A 35 -10.11 3.14 -2.60
N VAL A 36 -11.06 2.53 -3.30
CA VAL A 36 -12.50 2.75 -3.05
C VAL A 36 -12.91 2.19 -1.69
N GLY A 37 -12.50 0.96 -1.35
CA GLY A 37 -12.76 0.35 -0.05
C GLY A 37 -12.17 1.16 1.09
N ALA A 38 -10.91 1.60 0.97
CA ALA A 38 -10.27 2.45 1.96
C ALA A 38 -10.96 3.80 2.12
N MET A 39 -11.43 4.40 1.03
CA MET A 39 -12.21 5.63 1.06
C MET A 39 -13.50 5.44 1.87
N LEU A 40 -14.27 4.39 1.58
CA LEU A 40 -15.54 4.11 2.28
C LEU A 40 -15.32 3.80 3.76
N ILE A 41 -14.33 2.95 4.07
CA ILE A 41 -13.95 2.63 5.46
C ILE A 41 -13.52 3.91 6.18
N CYS A 42 -12.72 4.76 5.55
CA CYS A 42 -12.29 6.02 6.15
C CYS A 42 -13.47 6.95 6.43
N MET A 43 -14.39 7.11 5.48
CA MET A 43 -15.56 7.96 5.67
C MET A 43 -16.47 7.45 6.81
N LEU A 44 -16.63 6.13 6.92
CA LEU A 44 -17.39 5.51 8.01
C LEU A 44 -16.68 5.73 9.35
N LEU A 45 -15.39 5.40 9.44
CA LEU A 45 -14.59 5.55 10.66
C LEU A 45 -14.54 7.01 11.12
N TYR A 46 -14.42 7.97 10.20
CA TYR A 46 -14.43 9.38 10.54
C TYR A 46 -15.72 9.76 11.25
N LYS A 47 -16.88 9.38 10.71
CA LYS A 47 -18.19 9.68 11.32
C LYS A 47 -18.33 9.03 12.69
N LEU A 48 -17.95 7.76 12.83
CA LEU A 48 -18.05 7.02 14.09
C LEU A 48 -17.12 7.59 15.15
N LEU A 49 -15.84 7.77 14.83
CA LEU A 49 -14.85 8.30 15.75
C LEU A 49 -15.12 9.76 16.09
N ALA A 50 -15.62 10.57 15.15
CA ALA A 50 -15.97 11.96 15.42
C ALA A 50 -17.18 12.05 16.37
N ALA A 51 -18.17 11.17 16.20
CA ALA A 51 -19.32 11.11 17.10
C ALA A 51 -18.90 10.75 18.54
N VAL A 52 -17.93 9.83 18.71
CA VAL A 52 -17.34 9.51 20.01
C VAL A 52 -16.51 10.67 20.54
N TYR A 53 -15.60 11.20 19.72
CA TYR A 53 -14.68 12.28 20.10
C TYR A 53 -15.42 13.55 20.55
N ASN A 54 -16.50 13.93 19.85
CA ASN A 54 -17.31 15.10 20.20
C ASN A 54 -18.12 14.93 21.50
N ARG A 55 -18.35 13.70 21.95
CA ARG A 55 -19.00 13.40 23.25
C ARG A 55 -18.01 13.45 24.42
N LEU A 56 -16.71 13.36 24.14
CA LEU A 56 -15.68 13.42 25.15
C LEU A 56 -15.44 14.89 25.51
N THR A 57 -15.99 15.34 26.64
CA THR A 57 -15.71 16.68 27.19
C THR A 57 -14.32 16.68 27.86
N VAL A 58 -13.27 16.70 27.04
CA VAL A 58 -11.88 16.58 27.48
C VAL A 58 -11.14 17.90 27.25
N SER A 59 -10.28 18.29 28.19
CA SER A 59 -9.38 19.44 28.03
C SER A 59 -8.50 19.28 26.78
N ILE A 60 -8.25 20.38 26.07
CA ILE A 60 -7.49 20.43 24.80
C ILE A 60 -6.15 19.69 24.91
N PHE A 61 -5.43 19.86 26.03
CA PHE A 61 -4.14 19.18 26.27
C PHE A 61 -4.24 17.66 26.35
N ARG A 62 -5.30 17.14 27.00
CA ARG A 62 -5.54 15.70 27.11
C ARG A 62 -6.01 15.14 25.77
N ALA A 63 -6.82 15.90 25.02
CA ALA A 63 -7.26 15.53 23.69
C ALA A 63 -6.09 15.41 22.71
N ASP A 64 -5.15 16.36 22.70
CA ASP A 64 -3.92 16.29 21.88
C ASP A 64 -3.07 15.05 22.25
N SER A 65 -2.88 14.82 23.55
CA SER A 65 -2.12 13.65 24.04
C SER A 65 -2.75 12.32 23.61
N LEU A 66 -4.08 12.21 23.70
CA LEU A 66 -4.83 11.02 23.26
C LEU A 66 -4.68 10.80 21.75
N LEU A 67 -4.74 11.85 20.94
CA LEU A 67 -4.56 11.76 19.49
C LEU A 67 -3.16 11.31 19.11
N ARG A 68 -2.12 11.83 19.79
CA ARG A 68 -0.73 11.40 19.56
C ARG A 68 -0.53 9.93 19.87
N ILE A 69 -0.99 9.47 21.02
CA ILE A 69 -0.91 8.06 21.40
C ILE A 69 -1.69 7.20 20.42
N GLY A 70 -2.91 7.62 20.07
CA GLY A 70 -3.73 6.96 19.06
C GLY A 70 -3.02 6.83 17.71
N LEU A 71 -2.33 7.89 17.26
CA LEU A 71 -1.58 7.89 16.00
C LEU A 71 -0.42 6.89 16.02
N VAL A 72 0.30 6.78 17.14
CA VAL A 72 1.38 5.79 17.29
C VAL A 72 0.81 4.38 17.23
N ILE A 73 -0.27 4.09 17.98
CA ILE A 73 -0.90 2.77 18.00
C ILE A 73 -1.45 2.41 16.61
N ALA A 74 -2.15 3.35 15.96
CA ALA A 74 -2.66 3.19 14.61
C ALA A 74 -1.53 2.97 13.59
N GLY A 75 -0.43 3.70 13.73
CA GLY A 75 0.76 3.56 12.90
C GLY A 75 1.40 2.18 13.05
N CYS A 76 1.55 1.68 14.27
CA CYS A 76 2.04 0.33 14.54
C CYS A 76 1.14 -0.75 13.90
N TYR A 77 -0.18 -0.60 14.04
CA TYR A 77 -1.14 -1.51 13.42
C TYR A 77 -1.09 -1.46 11.88
N ALA A 78 -1.04 -0.27 11.29
CA ALA A 78 -0.94 -0.09 9.85
C ALA A 78 0.40 -0.65 9.31
N ALA A 79 1.49 -0.50 10.05
CA ALA A 79 2.80 -1.06 9.71
C ALA A 79 2.78 -2.60 9.77
N TYR A 80 2.13 -3.19 10.78
CA TYR A 80 1.91 -4.64 10.85
C TYR A 80 1.14 -5.15 9.62
N ALA A 81 0.00 -4.52 9.30
CA ALA A 81 -0.82 -4.91 8.15
C ALA A 81 -0.05 -4.77 6.82
N LEU A 82 0.75 -3.71 6.68
CA LEU A 82 1.63 -3.50 5.53
C LEU A 82 2.67 -4.61 5.41
N GLY A 83 3.36 -4.96 6.50
CA GLY A 83 4.35 -6.02 6.50
C GLY A 83 3.75 -7.36 6.09
N ALA A 84 2.61 -7.71 6.68
CA ALA A 84 1.90 -8.95 6.40
C ALA A 84 1.45 -9.05 4.92
N ASN A 85 1.01 -7.95 4.30
CA ASN A 85 0.63 -7.95 2.88
C ASN A 85 1.84 -7.95 1.93
N ASN A 86 2.89 -7.19 2.28
CA ASN A 86 3.94 -6.85 1.32
C ASN A 86 5.12 -7.83 1.30
N VAL A 87 5.35 -8.60 2.37
CA VAL A 87 6.53 -9.48 2.45
C VAL A 87 6.58 -10.48 1.29
N ALA A 88 5.43 -11.05 0.92
CA ALA A 88 5.31 -12.01 -0.17
C ALA A 88 5.71 -11.43 -1.53
N ASN A 89 5.54 -10.12 -1.76
CA ASN A 89 5.92 -9.48 -3.03
C ASN A 89 7.42 -9.60 -3.32
N ALA A 90 8.26 -9.71 -2.29
CA ALA A 90 9.70 -9.86 -2.44
C ALA A 90 10.16 -11.31 -2.25
N THR A 91 9.54 -12.05 -1.33
CA THR A 91 10.08 -13.33 -0.88
C THR A 91 9.37 -14.56 -1.44
N ALA A 92 8.19 -14.42 -2.07
CA ALA A 92 7.43 -15.55 -2.60
C ALA A 92 8.19 -16.33 -3.69
N VAL A 93 9.03 -15.66 -4.48
CA VAL A 93 9.83 -16.31 -5.54
C VAL A 93 10.85 -17.30 -4.96
N PHE A 94 11.45 -16.99 -3.82
CA PHE A 94 12.42 -17.88 -3.16
C PHE A 94 11.75 -19.07 -2.50
N VAL A 95 10.54 -18.88 -1.96
CA VAL A 95 9.73 -19.97 -1.43
C VAL A 95 9.25 -20.87 -2.55
N GLY A 96 8.78 -20.30 -3.67
CA GLY A 96 8.35 -21.06 -4.85
C GLY A 96 9.46 -21.88 -5.49
N ALA A 97 10.70 -21.40 -5.43
CA ALA A 97 11.88 -22.13 -5.90
C ALA A 97 12.41 -23.16 -4.88
N GLY A 98 11.76 -23.35 -3.72
CA GLY A 98 12.20 -24.27 -2.68
C GLY A 98 13.48 -23.83 -1.94
N MET A 99 13.95 -22.60 -2.13
CA MET A 99 15.17 -22.08 -1.52
C MET A 99 14.98 -21.63 -0.07
N LEU A 100 13.77 -21.16 0.28
CA LEU A 100 13.43 -20.70 1.63
C LEU A 100 12.12 -21.32 2.12
N THR A 101 12.05 -21.61 3.41
CA THR A 101 10.77 -21.89 4.08
C THR A 101 9.95 -20.60 4.22
N VAL A 102 8.63 -20.74 4.39
CA VAL A 102 7.71 -19.61 4.60
C VAL A 102 8.16 -18.74 5.80
N PHE A 103 8.60 -19.38 6.89
CA PHE A 103 9.08 -18.66 8.08
C PHE A 103 10.36 -17.86 7.80
N GLN A 104 11.35 -18.47 7.14
CA GLN A 104 12.59 -17.77 6.77
C GLN A 104 12.32 -16.60 5.81
N ALA A 105 11.45 -16.81 4.82
CA ALA A 105 11.03 -15.78 3.89
C ALA A 105 10.32 -14.61 4.60
N ALA A 106 9.47 -14.89 5.59
CA ALA A 106 8.81 -13.87 6.40
C ALA A 106 9.83 -13.07 7.24
N LEU A 107 10.79 -13.76 7.88
CA LEU A 107 11.79 -13.14 8.74
C LEU A 107 12.76 -12.24 7.93
N ILE A 108 13.36 -12.79 6.87
CA ILE A 108 14.31 -12.06 6.02
C ILE A 108 13.61 -10.89 5.32
N GLY A 109 12.43 -11.14 4.75
CA GLY A 109 11.65 -10.09 4.09
C GLY A 109 11.21 -9.00 5.06
N GLY A 110 10.76 -9.36 6.27
CA GLY A 110 10.37 -8.42 7.32
C GLY A 110 11.53 -7.53 7.78
N LEU A 111 12.70 -8.13 8.06
CA LEU A 111 13.92 -7.39 8.42
C LEU A 111 14.37 -6.45 7.30
N SER A 112 14.29 -6.90 6.04
CA SER A 112 14.63 -6.08 4.87
C SER A 112 13.69 -4.89 4.71
N ILE A 113 12.37 -5.09 4.90
CA ILE A 113 11.38 -4.00 4.90
C ILE A 113 11.69 -3.01 6.02
N ALA A 114 11.95 -3.49 7.24
CA ALA A 114 12.28 -2.63 8.38
C ALA A 114 13.53 -1.78 8.10
N PHE A 115 14.58 -2.39 7.55
CA PHE A 115 15.80 -1.68 7.18
C PHE A 115 15.55 -0.62 6.10
N GLY A 116 14.78 -0.93 5.06
CA GLY A 116 14.40 0.01 4.02
C GLY A 116 13.59 1.19 4.55
N VAL A 117 12.70 0.95 5.51
CA VAL A 117 11.94 2.02 6.18
C VAL A 117 12.88 2.95 6.94
N LEU A 118 13.85 2.42 7.69
CA LEU A 118 14.78 3.25 8.47
C LEU A 118 15.72 4.11 7.60
N THR A 119 16.01 3.67 6.38
CA THR A 119 17.02 4.30 5.51
C THR A 119 16.44 5.20 4.42
N TYR A 120 15.33 4.82 3.76
CA TYR A 120 14.84 5.48 2.54
C TYR A 120 13.41 6.06 2.63
N SER A 121 12.68 5.85 3.72
CA SER A 121 11.23 6.19 3.76
C SER A 121 10.91 7.69 3.84
N ARG A 122 11.84 8.52 4.33
CA ARG A 122 11.57 9.92 4.71
C ARG A 122 10.94 10.77 3.59
N GLY A 123 11.51 10.74 2.38
CA GLY A 123 11.00 11.55 1.27
C GLY A 123 9.58 11.15 0.80
N VAL A 124 9.23 9.86 0.91
CA VAL A 124 7.88 9.38 0.57
C VAL A 124 6.87 9.77 1.64
N MET A 125 7.23 9.68 2.93
CA MET A 125 6.36 10.10 4.03
C MET A 125 6.01 11.60 3.94
N GLU A 126 6.99 12.45 3.63
CA GLU A 126 6.78 13.89 3.48
C GLU A 126 5.87 14.25 2.30
N THR A 127 5.97 13.52 1.18
CA THR A 127 5.15 13.78 -0.01
C THR A 127 3.71 13.31 0.13
N VAL A 128 3.47 12.11 0.68
CA VAL A 128 2.12 11.56 0.84
C VAL A 128 1.33 12.32 1.91
N GLY A 129 1.96 12.69 3.03
CA GLY A 129 1.28 13.34 4.16
C GLY A 129 0.85 14.80 3.93
N THR A 130 1.50 15.52 3.00
CA THR A 130 1.31 16.98 2.89
C THR A 130 0.78 17.46 1.53
N LYS A 131 0.93 16.67 0.47
CA LYS A 131 0.71 17.15 -0.91
C LYS A 131 -0.65 16.79 -1.50
N LEU A 132 -1.45 15.90 -0.90
CA LEU A 132 -2.75 15.51 -1.47
C LEU A 132 -3.93 16.27 -0.84
N VAL A 133 -4.09 16.17 0.48
CA VAL A 133 -5.07 16.90 1.31
C VAL A 133 -4.36 17.32 2.60
N ARG A 134 -4.64 18.51 3.14
CA ARG A 134 -4.13 18.90 4.46
C ARG A 134 -4.92 18.18 5.55
N LEU A 135 -4.25 17.33 6.30
CA LEU A 135 -4.84 16.55 7.40
C LEU A 135 -4.52 17.21 8.74
N ASP A 136 -5.54 17.36 9.59
CA ASP A 136 -5.38 17.63 11.01
C ASP A 136 -5.11 16.30 11.75
N PRO A 137 -4.61 16.32 13.01
CA PRO A 137 -4.23 15.10 13.73
C PRO A 137 -5.33 14.05 13.83
N PHE A 138 -6.59 14.47 14.01
CA PHE A 138 -7.71 13.54 14.08
C PHE A 138 -7.97 12.88 12.73
N SER A 139 -8.01 13.65 11.63
CA SER A 139 -8.15 13.05 10.29
C SER A 139 -6.98 12.13 9.93
N ALA A 140 -5.74 12.48 10.32
CA ALA A 140 -4.58 11.64 10.11
C ALA A 140 -4.71 10.29 10.82
N LEU A 141 -5.20 10.29 12.07
CA LEU A 141 -5.49 9.08 12.84
C LEU A 141 -6.48 8.18 12.09
N VAL A 142 -7.60 8.75 11.63
CA VAL A 142 -8.63 8.02 10.90
C VAL A 142 -8.09 7.46 9.59
N VAL A 143 -7.29 8.22 8.85
CA VAL A 143 -6.67 7.77 7.58
C VAL A 143 -5.76 6.57 7.80
N VAL A 144 -4.88 6.63 8.80
CA VAL A 144 -3.93 5.56 9.10
C VAL A 144 -4.67 4.29 9.53
N LEU A 145 -5.68 4.43 10.40
CA LEU A 145 -6.52 3.30 10.81
C LEU A 145 -7.30 2.70 9.63
N ALA A 146 -7.92 3.54 8.80
CA ALA A 146 -8.68 3.08 7.64
C ALA A 146 -7.79 2.34 6.64
N GLN A 147 -6.59 2.85 6.38
CA GLN A 147 -5.61 2.15 5.55
C GLN A 147 -5.19 0.82 6.17
N GLY A 148 -4.85 0.80 7.46
CA GLY A 148 -4.44 -0.42 8.15
C GLY A 148 -5.52 -1.50 8.08
N LEU A 149 -6.77 -1.13 8.39
CA LEU A 149 -7.93 -2.02 8.35
C LEU A 149 -8.20 -2.55 6.94
N THR A 150 -8.13 -1.68 5.92
CA THR A 150 -8.34 -2.08 4.53
C THR A 150 -7.29 -3.10 4.10
N VAL A 151 -6.01 -2.80 4.35
CA VAL A 151 -4.92 -3.70 3.96
C VAL A 151 -5.01 -5.02 4.71
N HIS A 152 -5.27 -4.99 6.02
CA HIS A 152 -5.43 -6.19 6.82
C HIS A 152 -6.58 -7.06 6.31
N PHE A 153 -7.73 -6.46 6.00
CA PHE A 153 -8.87 -7.19 5.41
C PHE A 153 -8.47 -7.93 4.12
N TYR A 154 -7.79 -7.28 3.19
CA TYR A 154 -7.32 -7.94 1.97
C TYR A 154 -6.22 -8.98 2.22
N THR A 155 -5.36 -8.77 3.22
CA THR A 155 -4.38 -9.77 3.64
C THR A 155 -5.06 -11.04 4.14
N LEU A 156 -6.16 -10.94 4.88
CA LEU A 156 -6.94 -12.11 5.34
C LEU A 156 -7.58 -12.87 4.17
N LEU A 157 -7.94 -12.16 3.09
CA LEU A 157 -8.43 -12.76 1.85
C LEU A 157 -7.31 -13.37 0.99
N GLY A 158 -6.04 -13.23 1.40
CA GLY A 158 -4.88 -13.74 0.66
C GLY A 158 -4.61 -12.98 -0.65
N VAL A 159 -5.12 -11.75 -0.80
CA VAL A 159 -4.94 -10.96 -2.03
C VAL A 159 -3.87 -9.89 -1.83
N PRO A 160 -2.83 -9.83 -2.70
CA PRO A 160 -1.84 -8.77 -2.65
C PRO A 160 -2.47 -7.45 -3.08
N VAL A 161 -2.41 -6.44 -2.21
CA VAL A 161 -2.96 -5.11 -2.49
C VAL A 161 -1.91 -4.03 -2.34
N SER A 162 -2.20 -2.82 -2.82
CA SER A 162 -1.28 -1.70 -2.69
C SER A 162 -1.62 -0.88 -1.47
N THR A 163 -0.73 -0.87 -0.47
CA THR A 163 -0.87 -0.02 0.72
C THR A 163 -0.89 1.47 0.36
N SER A 164 -0.13 1.89 -0.66
CA SER A 164 -0.15 3.26 -1.16
C SER A 164 -1.51 3.65 -1.73
N GLN A 165 -2.21 2.74 -2.43
CA GLN A 165 -3.57 2.99 -2.92
C GLN A 165 -4.57 3.08 -1.77
N ALA A 166 -4.42 2.23 -0.75
CA ALA A 166 -5.26 2.29 0.45
C ALA A 166 -5.10 3.62 1.20
N VAL A 167 -3.87 4.12 1.41
CA VAL A 167 -3.65 5.44 2.02
C VAL A 167 -4.30 6.54 1.18
N VAL A 168 -4.04 6.58 -0.13
CA VAL A 168 -4.59 7.62 -1.02
C VAL A 168 -6.12 7.59 -1.02
N GLY A 169 -6.74 6.40 -1.09
CA GLY A 169 -8.18 6.25 -0.98
C GLY A 169 -8.75 6.80 0.33
N ALA A 170 -8.14 6.47 1.46
CA ALA A 170 -8.54 7.00 2.76
C ALA A 170 -8.40 8.53 2.83
N VAL A 171 -7.29 9.10 2.32
CA VAL A 171 -7.09 10.55 2.25
C VAL A 171 -8.14 11.24 1.38
N LEU A 172 -8.51 10.63 0.25
CA LEU A 172 -9.61 11.13 -0.60
C LEU A 172 -10.95 11.10 0.14
N GLY A 173 -11.21 10.08 0.95
CA GLY A 173 -12.40 10.01 1.80
C GLY A 173 -12.52 11.20 2.75
N ILE A 174 -11.42 11.58 3.42
CA ILE A 174 -11.36 12.81 4.23
C ILE A 174 -11.56 14.05 3.37
N GLY A 175 -10.89 14.12 2.20
CA GLY A 175 -11.02 15.25 1.28
C GLY A 175 -12.47 15.47 0.83
N ILE A 176 -13.22 14.40 0.57
CA ILE A 176 -14.64 14.48 0.22
C ILE A 176 -15.46 14.98 1.42
N LEU A 177 -15.24 14.43 2.62
CA LEU A 177 -15.96 14.85 3.83
C LEU A 177 -15.71 16.31 4.21
N LYS A 178 -14.49 16.82 3.99
CA LYS A 178 -14.12 18.23 4.23
C LYS A 178 -14.46 19.17 3.06
N GLY A 179 -14.98 18.62 1.96
CA GLY A 179 -15.25 19.33 0.72
C GLY A 179 -14.20 19.02 -0.36
N ALA A 180 -14.65 18.49 -1.49
CA ALA A 180 -13.80 18.01 -2.58
C ALA A 180 -12.85 19.05 -3.17
N ALA A 181 -13.11 20.35 -2.96
CA ALA A 181 -12.20 21.44 -3.33
C ALA A 181 -10.85 21.40 -2.58
N THR A 182 -10.77 20.72 -1.43
CA THR A 182 -9.53 20.55 -0.66
C THR A 182 -8.52 19.59 -1.32
N ILE A 183 -8.97 18.80 -2.31
CA ILE A 183 -8.16 17.79 -2.98
C ILE A 183 -7.29 18.44 -4.06
N LYS A 184 -5.97 18.31 -3.92
CA LYS A 184 -5.03 18.82 -4.93
C LYS A 184 -5.04 17.93 -6.17
N ARG A 185 -5.88 18.29 -7.15
CA ARG A 185 -6.09 17.53 -8.41
C ARG A 185 -4.81 17.22 -9.17
N LYS A 186 -3.86 18.16 -9.24
CA LYS A 186 -2.56 17.95 -9.91
C LYS A 186 -1.77 16.80 -9.26
N THR A 187 -1.73 16.76 -7.93
CA THR A 187 -1.08 15.68 -7.18
C THR A 187 -1.81 14.35 -7.42
N LEU A 188 -3.14 14.35 -7.33
CA LEU A 188 -3.95 13.16 -7.56
C LEU A 188 -3.71 12.58 -8.96
N TYR A 189 -3.72 13.43 -9.99
CA TYR A 189 -3.44 13.01 -11.36
C TYR A 189 -2.05 12.37 -11.50
N GLY A 190 -1.01 12.99 -10.92
CA GLY A 190 0.34 12.42 -10.92
C GLY A 190 0.41 11.04 -10.26
N ILE A 191 -0.32 10.84 -9.15
CA ILE A 191 -0.43 9.53 -8.48
C ILE A 191 -1.10 8.50 -9.39
N LEU A 192 -2.23 8.86 -10.00
CA LEU A 192 -2.97 7.96 -10.91
C LEU A 192 -2.11 7.56 -12.11
N VAL A 193 -1.42 8.52 -12.74
CA VAL A 193 -0.48 8.25 -13.83
C VAL A 193 0.63 7.30 -13.37
N GLY A 194 1.19 7.53 -12.19
CA GLY A 194 2.19 6.63 -11.59
C GLY A 194 1.66 5.19 -11.43
N TRP A 195 0.42 5.02 -10.95
CA TRP A 195 -0.20 3.71 -10.79
C TRP A 195 -0.41 2.97 -12.11
N PHE A 196 -0.79 3.69 -13.18
CA PHE A 196 -0.97 3.10 -14.51
C PHE A 196 0.35 2.78 -15.21
N LEU A 197 1.38 3.62 -15.03
CA LEU A 197 2.70 3.41 -15.66
C LEU A 197 3.56 2.37 -14.97
N THR A 198 3.36 2.15 -13.66
CA THR A 198 4.24 1.26 -12.88
C THR A 198 4.25 -0.19 -13.40
N PRO A 199 3.10 -0.88 -13.64
CA PRO A 199 3.11 -2.26 -14.12
C PRO A 199 3.75 -2.42 -15.52
N PRO A 200 3.41 -1.61 -16.55
CA PRO A 200 4.05 -1.72 -17.86
C PRO A 200 5.57 -1.50 -17.83
N VAL A 201 6.03 -0.51 -17.07
CA VAL A 201 7.47 -0.24 -16.95
C VAL A 201 8.18 -1.40 -16.26
N ALA A 202 7.61 -1.94 -15.18
CA ALA A 202 8.17 -3.10 -14.49
C ALA A 202 8.19 -4.35 -15.38
N CYS A 203 7.13 -4.56 -16.17
CA CYS A 203 7.04 -5.63 -17.17
C CYS A 203 8.16 -5.51 -18.21
N PHE A 204 8.32 -4.33 -18.81
CA PHE A 204 9.35 -4.08 -19.82
C PHE A 204 10.77 -4.30 -19.28
N ILE A 205 11.07 -3.78 -18.08
CA ILE A 205 12.38 -3.98 -17.45
C ILE A 205 12.63 -5.46 -17.17
N ALA A 206 11.65 -6.18 -16.64
CA ALA A 206 11.77 -7.62 -16.38
C ALA A 206 12.02 -8.42 -17.67
N MET A 207 11.32 -8.07 -18.75
CA MET A 207 11.53 -8.67 -20.07
C MET A 207 12.96 -8.43 -20.59
N CYS A 208 13.47 -7.21 -20.47
CA CYS A 208 14.84 -6.88 -20.89
C CYS A 208 15.89 -7.68 -20.12
N ILE A 209 15.73 -7.77 -18.79
CA ILE A 209 16.64 -8.55 -17.94
C ILE A 209 16.58 -10.03 -18.30
N TYR A 210 15.37 -10.59 -18.46
CA TYR A 210 15.19 -11.99 -18.82
C TYR A 210 15.84 -12.31 -20.17
N PHE A 211 15.62 -11.46 -21.17
CA PHE A 211 16.22 -11.61 -22.49
C PHE A 211 17.75 -11.58 -22.43
N ALA A 212 18.34 -10.63 -21.68
CA ALA A 212 19.79 -10.52 -21.53
C ALA A 212 20.43 -11.77 -20.91
N ILE A 213 19.81 -12.33 -19.85
CA ILE A 213 20.30 -13.54 -19.18
C ILE A 213 20.25 -14.75 -20.12
N HIS A 214 19.19 -14.90 -20.90
CA HIS A 214 19.07 -16.02 -21.85
C HIS A 214 20.02 -15.90 -23.03
N LEU A 215 20.37 -14.67 -23.44
CA LEU A 215 21.35 -14.43 -24.49
C LEU A 215 22.76 -14.89 -24.07
N GLU A 216 23.15 -14.66 -22.81
CA GLU A 216 24.41 -15.18 -22.26
C GLU A 216 24.42 -16.71 -22.13
N TYR A 217 23.28 -17.34 -21.82
CA TYR A 217 23.19 -18.79 -21.68
C TYR A 217 23.27 -19.53 -23.01
N VAL A 218 22.81 -18.93 -24.10
CA VAL A 218 22.92 -19.49 -25.47
C VAL A 218 24.30 -19.24 -26.08
N ALA A 219 25.02 -18.19 -25.63
CA ALA A 219 26.34 -17.84 -26.13
C ALA A 219 27.49 -18.62 -25.48
N ARG A 220 27.24 -19.43 -24.44
CA ARG A 220 28.20 -20.34 -23.81
C ARG A 220 27.88 -21.79 -24.15
#